data_AF-A0AAV9X8S7-F1
#
_entry.id   AF-A0AAV9X8S7-F1
#
_cell.length_a   1.000
_cell.length_b   1.000
_cell.length_c   1.000
_cell.angle_alpha   90.00
_cell.angle_beta   90.00
_cell.angle_gamma   90.00
#
_symmetry.space_group_name_H-M   'P 1'
#
loop_
_entity.id
_entity.type
_entity.pdbx_description
1 polymer ?
#
loop_
_entity_poly.entity_id
_entity_poly.type
_entity_poly.pdbx_seq_one_letter_code
_entity_poly.pdbx_strand_id
1 'polypeptide(L)'
;MNASIRGPFVPVWSDACWSDGYLDSVNEQTKLVGMTYNCKKDIDIPPHVSSMIWATDRIGLEILLQAGLKTCFKDKVEAIDLEIFASTRIQDAGYQVDALMTAFHTDLGYQADCHHDDVNWEGGYFGMNLHPYDTMFLKANRGVAENVLTMFTDWFNKMEYDSHEFCGTRKKIGSEVGTVGERLAKERVQGDTASS
;
A
#
# COMPACT_ATOMS: atom_id res chain seq x y z
N MET A 1 7.75 11.66 2.87
CA MET A 1 7.01 10.52 3.43
C MET A 1 6.33 10.91 4.72
N ASN A 2 5.13 10.41 4.94
CA ASN A 2 4.27 10.78 6.06
C ASN A 2 4.28 9.72 7.17
N ALA A 3 5.05 9.93 8.24
CA ALA A 3 5.23 8.94 9.31
C ALA A 3 4.09 8.87 10.34
N SER A 4 2.85 9.18 9.97
CA SER A 4 1.71 9.26 10.91
C SER A 4 0.75 8.08 10.84
N ILE A 5 1.29 6.88 10.64
CA ILE A 5 0.53 5.62 10.68
C ILE A 5 0.93 4.74 11.86
N ARG A 6 0.05 3.82 12.24
CA ARG A 6 0.30 2.78 13.23
C ARG A 6 -0.01 1.42 12.63
N GLY A 7 0.79 0.42 12.99
CA GLY A 7 0.75 -0.94 12.47
C GLY A 7 2.17 -1.50 12.39
N PRO A 8 2.38 -2.63 11.69
CA PRO A 8 1.37 -3.37 10.93
C PRO A 8 0.39 -4.11 11.86
N PHE A 9 -0.89 -4.13 11.47
CA PHE A 9 -1.94 -4.94 12.10
C PHE A 9 -2.25 -6.11 11.18
N VAL A 10 -1.72 -7.29 11.53
CA VAL A 10 -1.94 -8.54 10.80
C VAL A 10 -2.86 -9.45 11.63
N PRO A 11 -3.97 -9.97 11.08
CA PRO A 11 -4.83 -10.86 11.85
C PRO A 11 -4.07 -12.09 12.38
N VAL A 12 -4.40 -12.52 13.60
CA VAL A 12 -3.76 -13.68 14.26
C VAL A 12 -3.91 -15.00 13.50
N TRP A 13 -4.87 -15.09 12.59
CA TRP A 13 -5.13 -16.25 11.74
C TRP A 13 -4.39 -16.19 10.40
N SER A 14 -3.65 -15.11 10.13
CA SER A 14 -2.90 -14.92 8.89
C SER A 14 -1.43 -15.21 9.11
N ASP A 15 -0.88 -16.10 8.29
CA ASP A 15 0.56 -16.39 8.24
C ASP A 15 1.29 -15.50 7.22
N ALA A 16 0.62 -14.46 6.69
CA ALA A 16 1.19 -13.57 5.70
C ALA A 16 2.12 -12.53 6.34
N CYS A 17 3.34 -12.41 5.83
CA CYS A 17 4.20 -11.29 6.19
C CYS A 17 3.60 -9.99 5.64
N TRP A 18 3.45 -8.97 6.48
CA TRP A 18 2.86 -7.70 6.09
C TRP A 18 3.61 -7.04 4.93
N SER A 19 4.95 -7.14 4.88
CA SER A 19 5.73 -6.52 3.82
C SER A 19 5.49 -7.18 2.47
N ASP A 20 5.26 -8.50 2.47
CA ASP A 20 4.93 -9.24 1.25
C ASP A 20 3.57 -8.78 0.72
N GLY A 21 2.62 -8.43 1.59
CA GLY A 21 1.33 -7.84 1.19
C GLY A 21 1.46 -6.56 0.34
N TYR A 22 2.52 -5.78 0.54
CA TYR A 22 2.82 -4.61 -0.30
C TYR A 22 3.75 -4.94 -1.48
N LEU A 23 4.79 -5.75 -1.23
CA LEU A 23 5.82 -6.04 -2.22
C LEU A 23 5.31 -6.99 -3.32
N ASP A 24 4.38 -7.89 -3.02
CA ASP A 24 3.81 -8.82 -4.01
C ASP A 24 2.94 -8.09 -5.07
N SER A 25 2.42 -6.90 -4.76
CA SER A 25 1.75 -6.02 -5.73
C SER A 25 2.72 -5.31 -6.67
N VAL A 26 4.00 -5.19 -6.30
CA VAL A 26 5.03 -4.61 -7.17
C VAL A 26 5.43 -5.65 -8.22
N ASN A 27 5.27 -5.31 -9.50
CA ASN A 27 5.53 -6.23 -10.61
C ASN A 27 6.07 -5.48 -11.84
N GLU A 28 6.14 -6.13 -13.00
CA GLU A 28 6.64 -5.52 -14.24
C GLU A 28 5.89 -4.24 -14.65
N GLN A 29 4.59 -4.16 -14.34
CA GLN A 29 3.71 -3.05 -14.68
C GLN A 29 3.47 -2.10 -13.50
N THR A 30 3.29 -2.62 -12.28
CA THR A 30 2.99 -1.82 -11.08
C THR A 30 4.28 -1.40 -10.36
N LYS A 31 4.53 -0.09 -10.25
CA LYS A 31 5.80 0.45 -9.70
C LYS A 31 5.64 1.26 -8.42
N LEU A 32 4.42 1.52 -7.98
CA LEU A 32 4.13 2.22 -6.74
C LEU A 32 2.89 1.63 -6.08
N VAL A 33 3.06 1.09 -4.88
CA VAL A 33 1.99 0.51 -4.07
C VAL A 33 1.93 1.26 -2.74
N GLY A 34 0.75 1.61 -2.26
CA GLY A 34 0.60 2.23 -0.92
C GLY A 34 -0.63 1.75 -0.18
N MET A 35 -0.86 2.32 1.01
CA MET A 35 -2.01 1.90 1.83
C MET A 35 -3.34 2.37 1.25
N THR A 36 -3.39 3.59 0.70
CA THR A 36 -4.63 4.23 0.28
C THR A 36 -4.45 4.99 -1.02
N TYR A 37 -5.53 5.08 -1.78
CA TYR A 37 -5.67 5.89 -2.98
C TYR A 37 -6.70 6.99 -2.71
N ASN A 38 -6.40 8.22 -3.11
CA ASN A 38 -7.31 9.38 -3.01
C ASN A 38 -7.69 9.81 -4.42
N CYS A 39 -8.97 10.11 -4.69
CA CYS A 39 -9.42 10.46 -6.06
C CYS A 39 -9.41 11.96 -6.34
N LYS A 40 -9.81 12.78 -5.36
CA LYS A 40 -9.77 14.26 -5.37
C LYS A 40 -10.14 14.97 -6.69
N LYS A 41 -11.12 14.45 -7.42
CA LYS A 41 -11.63 15.05 -8.68
C LYS A 41 -12.27 16.44 -8.50
N ASP A 42 -12.75 16.77 -7.31
CA ASP A 42 -13.55 17.99 -7.07
C ASP A 42 -12.72 19.25 -6.77
N ILE A 43 -11.40 19.14 -6.58
CA ILE A 43 -10.52 20.25 -6.17
C ILE A 43 -9.22 20.34 -7.00
N ASP A 44 -9.23 19.87 -8.24
CA ASP A 44 -8.09 19.90 -9.19
C ASP A 44 -6.78 19.30 -8.63
N ILE A 45 -6.92 18.27 -7.79
CA ILE A 45 -5.79 17.47 -7.30
C ILE A 45 -5.85 16.11 -7.98
N PRO A 46 -4.79 15.66 -8.68
CA PRO A 46 -4.82 14.40 -9.38
C PRO A 46 -5.02 13.23 -8.41
N PRO A 47 -5.70 12.15 -8.85
CA PRO A 47 -5.78 10.92 -8.10
C PRO A 47 -4.39 10.37 -7.78
N HIS A 48 -4.16 9.93 -6.53
CA HIS A 48 -2.84 9.49 -6.09
C HIS A 48 -2.86 8.50 -4.93
N VAL A 49 -1.83 7.66 -4.88
CA VAL A 49 -1.46 6.83 -3.74
C VAL A 49 -0.86 7.69 -2.63
N SER A 50 -1.36 7.57 -1.40
CA SER A 50 -0.91 8.38 -0.26
C SER A 50 0.48 7.97 0.25
N SER A 51 1.28 8.92 0.76
CA SER A 51 2.72 8.75 1.06
C SER A 51 3.05 8.23 2.48
N MET A 52 2.08 7.62 3.16
CA MET A 52 2.34 7.11 4.51
C MET A 52 3.25 5.89 4.50
N ILE A 53 3.06 5.02 3.52
CA ILE A 53 3.88 3.85 3.25
C ILE A 53 3.85 3.57 1.76
N TRP A 54 5.03 3.31 1.17
CA TRP A 54 5.17 2.93 -0.22
C TRP A 54 6.02 1.67 -0.37
N ALA A 55 5.59 0.77 -1.24
CA ALA A 55 6.41 -0.27 -1.82
C ALA A 55 6.65 0.05 -3.30
N THR A 56 7.89 -0.15 -3.73
CA THR A 56 8.35 0.15 -5.08
C THR A 56 9.57 -0.72 -5.40
N ASP A 57 9.85 -0.94 -6.68
CA ASP A 57 11.08 -1.57 -7.14
C ASP A 57 12.15 -0.52 -7.46
N ARG A 58 13.27 -0.96 -8.03
CA ARG A 58 14.35 -0.05 -8.42
C ARG A 58 13.91 0.97 -9.48
N ILE A 59 13.05 0.60 -10.42
CA ILE A 59 12.58 1.47 -11.50
C ILE A 59 11.65 2.53 -10.94
N GLY A 60 10.65 2.13 -10.16
CA GLY A 60 9.74 3.05 -9.50
C GLY A 60 10.47 4.01 -8.56
N LEU A 61 11.41 3.50 -7.75
CA LEU A 61 12.24 4.35 -6.90
C LEU A 61 13.06 5.37 -7.70
N GLU A 62 13.65 4.96 -8.82
CA GLU A 62 14.41 5.87 -9.68
C GLU A 62 13.52 7.01 -10.24
N ILE A 63 12.32 6.67 -10.72
CA ILE A 63 11.33 7.66 -11.18
C ILE A 63 10.99 8.64 -10.06
N LEU A 64 10.72 8.15 -8.84
CA LEU A 64 10.40 8.99 -7.68
C LEU A 64 11.58 9.89 -7.26
N LEU A 65 12.81 9.36 -7.28
CA LEU A 65 14.02 10.14 -6.97
C LEU A 65 14.27 11.23 -8.01
N GLN A 66 14.01 10.96 -9.28
CA GLN A 66 14.07 11.96 -10.36
C GLN A 66 12.95 12.99 -10.23
N ALA A 67 11.76 12.58 -9.74
CA ALA A 67 10.63 13.46 -9.48
C ALA A 67 10.82 14.40 -8.27
N GLY A 68 11.82 14.15 -7.42
CA GLY A 68 12.14 15.02 -6.28
C GLY A 68 12.13 14.33 -4.92
N LEU A 69 11.90 13.01 -4.82
CA LEU A 69 11.89 12.32 -3.52
C LEU A 69 13.19 12.48 -2.71
N LYS A 70 14.31 12.76 -3.40
CA LYS A 70 15.62 13.02 -2.79
C LYS A 70 15.81 14.44 -2.22
N THR A 71 14.84 15.33 -2.38
CA THR A 71 15.00 16.74 -1.96
C THR A 71 14.65 16.94 -0.49
N CYS A 72 15.37 17.82 0.19
CA CYS A 72 14.94 18.38 1.47
C CYS A 72 13.90 19.48 1.21
N PHE A 73 12.65 19.23 1.56
CA PHE A 73 11.57 20.21 1.42
C PHE A 73 11.72 21.34 2.44
N LYS A 74 11.35 22.57 2.04
CA LYS A 74 11.39 23.73 2.94
C LYS A 74 10.26 23.69 3.96
N ASP A 75 9.11 23.17 3.53
CA ASP A 75 7.93 23.07 4.35
C ASP A 75 7.10 21.82 4.00
N LYS A 76 6.01 21.65 4.76
CA LYS A 76 5.10 20.52 4.63
C LYS A 76 4.30 20.55 3.33
N VAL A 77 4.01 21.73 2.77
CA VAL A 77 3.20 21.86 1.55
C VAL A 77 4.01 21.34 0.36
N GLU A 78 5.27 21.76 0.24
CA GLU A 78 6.16 21.24 -0.81
C GLU A 78 6.30 19.71 -0.74
N ALA A 79 6.34 19.14 0.48
CA ALA A 79 6.39 17.69 0.67
C ALA A 79 5.08 16.97 0.28
N ILE A 80 3.92 17.62 0.48
CA ILE A 80 2.60 17.11 0.07
C ILE A 80 2.46 17.15 -1.46
N ASP A 81 2.94 18.22 -2.10
CA ASP A 81 2.88 18.32 -3.56
C ASP A 81 3.64 17.17 -4.23
N LEU A 82 4.81 16.80 -3.70
CA LEU A 82 5.52 15.62 -4.21
C LEU A 82 4.69 14.33 -4.05
N GLU A 83 4.04 14.13 -2.90
CA GLU A 83 3.16 12.99 -2.67
C GLU A 83 2.04 12.93 -3.72
N ILE A 84 1.37 14.06 -3.95
CA ILE A 84 0.27 14.17 -4.91
C ILE A 84 0.74 13.79 -6.32
N PHE A 85 1.88 14.33 -6.76
CA PHE A 85 2.35 14.10 -8.13
C PHE A 85 3.11 12.78 -8.30
N ALA A 86 3.51 12.08 -7.23
CA ALA A 86 4.26 10.83 -7.33
C ALA A 86 3.54 9.78 -8.19
N SER A 87 2.23 9.65 -8.04
CA SER A 87 1.45 8.70 -8.84
C SER A 87 1.40 9.09 -10.32
N THR A 88 1.18 10.38 -10.60
CA THR A 88 1.24 10.92 -11.96
C THR A 88 2.60 10.67 -12.61
N ARG A 89 3.71 10.85 -11.89
CA ARG A 89 5.06 10.60 -12.47
C ARG A 89 5.32 9.13 -12.80
N ILE A 90 4.76 8.21 -12.01
CA ILE A 90 4.82 6.77 -12.31
C ILE A 90 3.97 6.46 -13.56
N GLN A 91 2.77 7.03 -13.65
CA GLN A 91 1.85 6.84 -14.77
C GLN A 91 2.38 7.45 -16.08
N ASP A 92 2.95 8.66 -16.04
CA ASP A 92 3.58 9.32 -17.19
C ASP A 92 4.77 8.52 -17.74
N ALA A 93 5.42 7.72 -16.89
CA ALA A 93 6.49 6.80 -17.28
C ALA A 93 5.98 5.47 -17.88
N GLY A 94 4.66 5.31 -18.04
CA GLY A 94 4.03 4.13 -18.63
C GLY A 94 3.74 2.99 -17.63
N TYR A 95 3.84 3.26 -16.32
CA TYR A 95 3.65 2.27 -15.27
C TYR A 95 2.34 2.46 -14.49
N GLN A 96 1.94 1.45 -13.74
CA GLN A 96 0.74 1.47 -12.90
C GLN A 96 1.07 1.74 -11.43
N VAL A 97 0.04 2.19 -10.71
CA VAL A 97 0.03 2.35 -9.26
C VAL A 97 -1.06 1.47 -8.65
N ASP A 98 -0.88 1.09 -7.39
CA ASP A 98 -1.79 0.20 -6.67
C ASP A 98 -1.97 0.65 -5.20
N ALA A 99 -3.05 0.21 -4.57
CA ALA A 99 -3.32 0.48 -3.16
C ALA A 99 -4.04 -0.69 -2.49
N LEU A 100 -3.65 -1.03 -1.26
CA LEU A 100 -4.19 -2.19 -0.53
C LEU A 100 -5.70 -2.11 -0.18
N MET A 101 -6.36 -0.99 -0.41
CA MET A 101 -7.80 -0.83 -0.15
C MET A 101 -8.59 -1.91 -0.89
N THR A 102 -9.41 -2.69 -0.18
CA THR A 102 -10.33 -3.64 -0.82
C THR A 102 -11.17 -2.95 -1.89
N ALA A 103 -11.67 -1.73 -1.62
CA ALA A 103 -12.45 -0.95 -2.58
C ALA A 103 -11.70 -0.72 -3.91
N PHE A 104 -10.38 -0.47 -3.86
CA PHE A 104 -9.55 -0.24 -5.06
C PHE A 104 -9.53 -1.44 -5.99
N HIS A 105 -9.65 -2.65 -5.45
CA HIS A 105 -9.62 -3.89 -6.20
C HIS A 105 -11.02 -4.43 -6.58
N THR A 106 -12.10 -3.73 -6.24
CA THR A 106 -13.47 -4.18 -6.57
C THR A 106 -13.84 -3.96 -8.03
N ASP A 107 -13.19 -3.01 -8.70
CA ASP A 107 -13.46 -2.65 -10.09
C ASP A 107 -12.14 -2.40 -10.84
N LEU A 108 -12.03 -2.94 -12.07
CA LEU A 108 -10.92 -2.67 -12.97
C LEU A 108 -10.84 -1.18 -13.37
N GLY A 109 -11.97 -0.47 -13.35
CA GLY A 109 -12.09 0.96 -13.64
C GLY A 109 -11.89 1.87 -12.42
N TYR A 110 -11.54 1.36 -11.24
CA TYR A 110 -11.57 2.14 -9.99
C TYR A 110 -10.85 3.50 -10.10
N GLN A 111 -9.63 3.53 -10.65
CA GLN A 111 -8.87 4.78 -10.79
C GLN A 111 -9.57 5.81 -11.70
N ALA A 112 -10.26 5.34 -12.75
CA ALA A 112 -10.99 6.19 -13.67
C ALA A 112 -12.32 6.68 -13.09
N ASP A 113 -12.99 5.87 -12.28
CA ASP A 113 -14.38 6.08 -11.87
C ASP A 113 -14.55 6.48 -10.40
N CYS A 114 -13.49 6.49 -9.60
CA CYS A 114 -13.64 6.81 -8.18
C CYS A 114 -13.96 8.31 -7.94
N HIS A 115 -14.77 8.57 -6.90
CA HIS A 115 -15.37 9.88 -6.60
C HIS A 115 -15.29 10.27 -5.11
N HIS A 116 -14.33 9.74 -4.35
CA HIS A 116 -14.15 10.07 -2.93
C HIS A 116 -12.94 10.99 -2.70
N ASP A 117 -12.95 11.70 -1.57
CA ASP A 117 -11.82 12.52 -1.12
C ASP A 117 -10.80 11.67 -0.34
N ASP A 118 -10.07 12.27 0.60
CA ASP A 118 -9.07 11.65 1.46
C ASP A 118 -9.73 10.64 2.42
N VAL A 119 -9.54 9.35 2.12
CA VAL A 119 -10.10 8.22 2.87
C VAL A 119 -9.51 8.05 4.28
N ASN A 120 -8.48 8.83 4.62
CA ASN A 120 -7.85 8.85 5.94
C ASN A 120 -8.45 9.93 6.86
N TRP A 121 -9.71 10.31 6.64
CA TRP A 121 -10.54 11.11 7.56
C TRP A 121 -11.65 10.27 8.19
N GLU A 122 -12.23 10.76 9.28
CA GLU A 122 -13.32 10.08 9.98
C GLU A 122 -14.53 9.92 9.04
N GLY A 123 -14.97 8.68 8.85
CA GLY A 123 -16.03 8.32 7.90
C GLY A 123 -15.65 8.45 6.42
N GLY A 124 -14.39 8.78 6.11
CA GLY A 124 -13.92 9.08 4.75
C GLY A 124 -13.84 7.88 3.81
N TYR A 125 -13.92 6.66 4.34
CA TYR A 125 -13.89 5.43 3.55
C TYR A 125 -15.30 4.87 3.41
N PHE A 126 -16.06 5.36 2.42
CA PHE A 126 -17.44 4.92 2.12
C PHE A 126 -18.43 5.03 3.30
N GLY A 127 -18.30 6.10 4.09
CA GLY A 127 -19.14 6.32 5.29
C GLY A 127 -18.66 5.55 6.53
N MET A 128 -17.58 4.79 6.41
CA MET A 128 -16.88 4.15 7.52
C MET A 128 -15.43 4.62 7.59
N ASN A 129 -14.70 4.10 8.58
CA ASN A 129 -13.25 4.28 8.67
C ASN A 129 -12.54 3.11 7.99
N LEU A 130 -11.29 3.33 7.54
CA LEU A 130 -10.43 2.24 7.12
C LEU A 130 -10.33 1.19 8.23
N HIS A 131 -10.59 -0.06 7.88
CA HIS A 131 -10.45 -1.17 8.81
C HIS A 131 -8.96 -1.54 8.92
N PRO A 132 -8.40 -1.83 10.11
CA PRO A 132 -6.99 -2.19 10.28
C PRO A 132 -6.50 -3.29 9.33
N TYR A 133 -7.34 -4.29 9.05
CA TYR A 133 -7.01 -5.41 8.18
C TYR A 133 -7.21 -5.15 6.69
N ASP A 134 -7.79 -4.02 6.31
CA ASP A 134 -7.94 -3.65 4.90
C ASP A 134 -6.58 -3.21 4.34
N THR A 135 -5.83 -2.42 5.11
CA THR A 135 -4.57 -1.81 4.66
C THR A 135 -3.40 -2.06 5.60
N MET A 136 -3.56 -2.90 6.62
CA MET A 136 -2.57 -3.22 7.68
C MET A 136 -2.12 -2.03 8.54
N PHE A 137 -2.41 -0.79 8.15
CA PHE A 137 -1.97 0.41 8.83
C PHE A 137 -3.10 1.43 8.94
N LEU A 138 -3.16 2.13 10.06
CA LEU A 138 -4.14 3.20 10.30
C LEU A 138 -3.48 4.55 10.54
N LYS A 139 -4.13 5.61 10.06
CA LYS A 139 -3.76 7.00 10.33
C LYS A 139 -3.89 7.30 11.83
N ALA A 140 -2.81 7.80 12.44
CA ALA A 140 -2.71 7.94 13.89
C ALA A 140 -2.80 9.37 14.43
N ASN A 141 -2.80 10.39 13.58
CA ASN A 141 -2.69 11.80 13.99
C ASN A 141 -3.88 12.68 13.59
N ARG A 142 -5.05 12.10 13.37
CA ARG A 142 -6.27 12.81 12.92
C ARG A 142 -7.52 12.52 13.78
N GLY A 143 -7.37 11.78 14.88
CA GLY A 143 -8.51 11.33 15.68
C GLY A 143 -9.44 10.37 14.93
N VAL A 144 -8.92 9.67 13.91
CA VAL A 144 -9.71 8.71 13.12
C VAL A 144 -9.80 7.38 13.85
N ALA A 145 -11.02 6.87 14.03
CA ALA A 145 -11.27 5.58 14.67
C ALA A 145 -10.49 5.38 15.99
N GLU A 146 -10.41 6.40 16.85
CA GLU A 146 -9.49 6.43 18.01
C GLU A 146 -9.59 5.19 18.91
N ASN A 147 -10.81 4.72 19.17
CA ASN A 147 -11.03 3.51 19.97
C ASN A 147 -10.41 2.27 19.29
N VAL A 148 -10.61 2.12 17.98
CA VAL A 148 -10.05 1.00 17.21
C VAL A 148 -8.54 1.07 17.22
N LEU A 149 -7.96 2.24 16.92
CA LEU A 149 -6.52 2.46 16.92
C LEU A 149 -5.88 2.14 18.28
N THR A 150 -6.51 2.59 19.36
CA THR A 150 -6.05 2.36 20.74
C THR A 150 -6.09 0.88 21.07
N MET A 151 -7.23 0.21 20.84
CA MET A 151 -7.39 -1.22 21.16
C MET A 151 -6.44 -2.10 20.34
N PHE A 152 -6.31 -1.85 19.04
CA PHE A 152 -5.38 -2.61 18.20
C PHE A 152 -3.92 -2.38 18.60
N THR A 153 -3.55 -1.15 18.93
CA THR A 153 -2.19 -0.86 19.44
C THR A 153 -1.93 -1.65 20.73
N ASP A 154 -2.86 -1.62 21.68
CA ASP A 154 -2.71 -2.32 22.95
C ASP A 154 -2.63 -3.84 22.80
N TRP A 155 -3.47 -4.42 21.94
CA TRP A 155 -3.45 -5.86 21.69
C TRP A 155 -2.16 -6.31 21.01
N PHE A 156 -1.71 -5.60 19.98
CA PHE A 156 -0.46 -5.95 19.29
C PHE A 156 0.78 -5.76 20.14
N ASN A 157 0.81 -4.74 21.00
CA ASN A 157 1.88 -4.60 21.99
C ASN A 157 1.91 -5.78 22.97
N LYS A 158 0.74 -6.26 23.43
CA LYS A 158 0.65 -7.42 24.33
C LYS A 158 0.97 -8.75 23.65
N MET A 159 0.76 -8.86 22.34
CA MET A 159 1.16 -10.02 21.55
C MET A 159 2.68 -10.08 21.33
N GLU A 160 3.41 -9.02 21.65
CA GLU A 160 4.87 -8.92 21.44
C GLU A 160 5.26 -9.25 19.99
N TYR A 161 4.42 -8.81 19.02
CA TYR A 161 4.64 -9.09 17.61
C TYR A 161 5.93 -8.43 17.10
N ASP A 162 6.89 -9.25 16.66
CA ASP A 162 8.10 -8.79 15.98
C ASP A 162 8.03 -9.12 14.48
N SER A 163 7.98 -8.07 13.65
CA SER A 163 7.91 -8.23 12.19
C SER A 163 9.15 -8.90 11.61
N HIS A 164 10.33 -8.65 12.17
CA HIS A 164 11.59 -9.18 11.64
C HIS A 164 11.68 -10.69 11.87
N GLU A 165 11.29 -11.16 13.05
CA GLU A 165 11.21 -12.57 13.39
C GLU A 165 10.11 -13.28 12.59
N PHE A 166 8.90 -12.71 12.57
CA PHE A 166 7.75 -13.30 11.87
C PHE A 166 8.02 -13.42 10.37
N CYS A 167 8.41 -12.33 9.71
CA CYS A 167 8.70 -12.32 8.27
C CYS A 167 10.03 -13.01 7.93
N GLY A 168 11.03 -12.93 8.80
CA GLY A 168 12.35 -13.54 8.60
C GLY A 168 12.30 -15.07 8.62
N THR A 169 11.42 -15.65 9.44
CA THR A 169 11.18 -17.10 9.47
C THR A 169 10.54 -17.58 8.16
N ARG A 170 9.63 -16.79 7.57
CA ARG A 170 9.05 -17.07 6.25
C ARG A 170 10.07 -17.01 5.12
N LYS A 171 11.03 -16.07 5.12
CA LYS A 171 12.09 -16.03 4.08
C LYS A 171 12.91 -17.32 4.03
N LYS A 172 13.13 -17.96 5.18
CA LYS A 172 13.81 -19.27 5.24
C LYS A 172 12.96 -20.36 4.57
N ILE A 173 11.67 -20.44 4.88
CA ILE A 173 10.74 -21.41 4.26
C ILE A 173 10.51 -21.09 2.77
N GLY A 174 10.35 -19.83 2.40
CA GLY A 174 10.19 -19.36 1.02
C GLY A 174 11.42 -19.60 0.15
N SER A 175 12.62 -19.60 0.73
CA SER A 175 13.83 -20.03 0.01
C SER A 175 13.88 -21.54 -0.28
N GLU A 176 13.10 -22.33 0.46
CA GLU A 176 12.99 -23.79 0.27
C GLU A 176 11.85 -24.16 -0.70
N VAL A 177 10.77 -23.36 -0.77
CA VAL A 177 9.53 -23.69 -1.50
C VAL A 177 9.17 -22.71 -2.65
N GLY A 178 9.88 -21.58 -2.75
CA GLY A 178 9.60 -20.48 -3.70
C GLY A 178 8.51 -19.52 -3.22
N THR A 179 8.49 -18.29 -3.75
CA THR A 179 7.47 -17.28 -3.41
C THR A 179 6.08 -17.63 -3.96
N VAL A 180 5.01 -17.02 -3.44
CA VAL A 180 3.65 -17.20 -3.98
C VAL A 180 3.61 -16.77 -5.45
N GLY A 181 4.22 -15.63 -5.80
CA GLY A 181 4.33 -15.17 -7.18
C GLY A 181 5.06 -16.15 -8.09
N GLU A 182 6.16 -16.75 -7.62
CA GLU A 182 6.90 -17.78 -8.38
C GLU A 182 6.10 -19.07 -8.57
N ARG A 183 5.30 -19.48 -7.58
CA ARG A 183 4.42 -20.65 -7.67
C ARG A 183 3.25 -20.38 -8.63
N LEU A 184 2.61 -19.23 -8.52
CA LEU A 184 1.52 -18.82 -9.41
C LEU A 184 2.01 -18.62 -10.86
N ALA A 185 3.24 -18.13 -11.05
CA ALA A 185 3.85 -18.04 -12.38
C ALA A 185 4.14 -19.43 -12.96
N LYS A 186 4.63 -20.38 -12.16
CA LYS A 186 4.86 -21.78 -12.59
C LYS A 186 3.57 -22.51 -12.94
N GLU A 187 2.50 -22.30 -12.17
CA GLU A 187 1.18 -22.90 -12.42
C GLU A 187 0.53 -22.36 -13.71
N ARG A 188 0.72 -21.07 -14.03
CA ARG A 188 0.28 -20.50 -15.33
C ARG A 188 1.03 -21.12 -16.52
N VAL A 189 2.34 -21.32 -16.40
CA VAL A 189 3.15 -21.96 -17.46
C VAL A 189 2.81 -23.45 -17.65
N GLN A 190 2.43 -24.15 -16.58
CA GLN A 190 1.96 -25.55 -16.67
C GLN A 190 0.54 -25.68 -17.24
N GLY A 191 -0.34 -24.71 -17.03
CA GLY A 191 -1.68 -24.68 -17.65
C GLY A 191 -1.64 -24.54 -19.18
N ASP A 192 -0.68 -23.76 -19.70
CA ASP A 192 -0.54 -23.55 -21.14
C ASP A 192 0.08 -24.76 -21.87
N THR A 193 0.87 -25.58 -21.19
CA THR A 193 1.48 -26.79 -21.75
C THR A 193 0.58 -28.03 -21.68
N ALA A 194 -0.47 -28.00 -20.85
CA ALA A 194 -1.48 -29.08 -20.79
C ALA A 194 -2.59 -28.94 -21.84
N SER A 195 -2.60 -27.83 -22.61
CA SER A 195 -3.63 -27.48 -23.59
C SER A 195 -3.20 -27.65 -25.05
N SER A 196 -2.08 -28.35 -25.32
CA SER A 196 -1.57 -28.63 -26.68
C SER A 196 -1.46 -30.12 -26.99
#